data_AF-A0A6M8VWE8-F1
#
_entry.id   AF-A0A6M8VWE8-F1
#
_cell.length_a   1.000
_cell.length_b   1.000
_cell.length_c   1.000
_cell.angle_alpha   90.00
_cell.angle_beta   90.00
_cell.angle_gamma   90.00
#
_symmetry.space_group_name_H-M   'P 1'
#
loop_
_entity.id
_entity.type
_entity.pdbx_description
1 polymer ?
#
loop_
_entity_poly.entity_id
_entity_poly.type
_entity_poly.pdbx_seq_one_letter_code
_entity_poly.pdbx_strand_id
1 'polypeptide(L)'
;MRYRAVTAAVLVCSAGAAMGQSKAWDGGAGSTDWFADLNWDPDGVPGSADAVLVQGAVPVAQSADIDVRSLLADTGLVLDSRSLYLAEPSSIRNFTLQGCCTRSVVTQGLLTLDGVTTLSKGTIFSGPGGGADRRVGDLRGADPRGGDAAHDRRLAGGVGRCAPVGRGRGGCDRVAGRCGRRRTSTR
;
A
#
# COMPACT_ATOMS: atom_id res chain seq x y z
N MET A 1 -2.98 33.66 65.79
CA MET A 1 -3.29 33.57 64.36
C MET A 1 -2.04 33.06 63.65
N ARG A 2 -2.06 31.85 63.09
CA ARG A 2 -0.89 31.22 62.43
C ARG A 2 -1.29 30.92 60.98
N TYR A 3 -0.81 31.71 60.03
CA TYR A 3 -1.02 31.46 58.60
C TYR A 3 -0.04 30.37 58.15
N ARG A 4 -0.56 29.20 57.79
CA ARG A 4 0.23 28.15 57.12
C ARG A 4 0.32 28.52 55.64
N ALA A 5 1.53 28.87 55.20
CA ALA A 5 1.84 29.09 53.80
C ALA A 5 1.77 27.74 53.08
N VAL A 6 0.80 27.60 52.16
CA VAL A 6 0.70 26.47 51.24
C VAL A 6 1.57 26.81 50.04
N THR A 7 2.76 26.23 49.97
CA THR A 7 3.64 26.34 48.81
C THR A 7 3.18 25.32 47.76
N ALA A 8 2.46 25.78 46.74
CA ALA A 8 2.09 24.97 45.58
C ALA A 8 3.27 24.94 44.59
N ALA A 9 3.87 23.77 44.39
CA ALA A 9 4.89 23.55 43.37
C ALA A 9 4.20 23.35 42.01
N VAL A 10 4.30 24.34 41.13
CA VAL A 10 3.82 24.24 39.74
C VAL A 10 4.89 23.51 38.93
N LEU A 11 4.64 22.22 38.64
CA LEU A 11 5.47 21.43 37.73
C LEU A 11 5.09 21.79 36.28
N VAL A 12 5.87 22.65 35.63
CA VAL A 12 5.71 22.95 34.20
C VAL A 12 6.30 21.80 33.40
N CYS A 13 5.47 20.88 32.93
CA CYS A 13 5.86 19.89 31.93
C CYS A 13 6.00 20.59 30.57
N SER A 14 7.21 20.99 30.20
CA SER A 14 7.53 21.40 28.84
C SER A 14 7.49 20.18 27.94
N ALA A 15 6.41 20.01 27.17
CA ALA A 15 6.37 19.08 26.05
C ALA A 15 7.33 19.62 24.97
N GLY A 16 8.55 19.07 24.93
CA GLY A 16 9.46 19.34 23.83
C GLY A 16 8.82 18.84 22.54
N ALA A 17 8.57 19.74 21.60
CA ALA A 17 8.24 19.33 20.25
C ALA A 17 9.43 18.52 19.73
N ALA A 18 9.21 17.26 19.37
CA ALA A 18 10.23 16.47 18.68
C ALA A 18 10.58 17.23 17.40
N MET A 19 11.77 17.82 17.35
CA MET A 19 12.25 18.48 16.15
C MET A 19 12.52 17.39 15.12
N GLY A 20 11.74 17.40 14.04
CA GLY A 20 11.96 16.52 12.91
C GLY A 20 13.40 16.60 12.42
N GLN A 21 14.04 15.45 12.28
CA GLN A 21 15.39 15.35 11.75
C GLN A 21 15.36 15.08 10.24
N SER A 22 16.47 15.36 9.57
CA SER A 22 16.68 14.88 8.20
C SER A 22 17.39 13.53 8.29
N LYS A 23 16.82 12.49 7.67
CA LYS A 23 17.41 11.16 7.61
C LYS A 23 17.68 10.77 6.17
N ALA A 24 18.93 10.43 5.88
CA ALA A 24 19.36 10.00 4.56
C ALA A 24 19.54 8.47 4.55
N TRP A 25 19.06 7.81 3.52
CA TRP A 25 19.35 6.39 3.31
C TRP A 25 20.81 6.22 2.93
N ASP A 26 21.54 5.40 3.69
CA ASP A 26 22.96 5.10 3.45
C ASP A 26 23.24 3.61 3.17
N GLY A 27 22.29 2.73 3.51
CA GLY A 27 22.42 1.28 3.34
C GLY A 27 23.45 0.63 4.27
N GLY A 28 23.84 1.27 5.38
CA GLY A 28 24.88 0.82 6.30
C GLY A 28 24.62 -0.55 6.95
N ALA A 29 23.36 -1.01 7.01
CA ALA A 29 23.01 -2.33 7.53
C ALA A 29 23.31 -3.48 6.55
N GLY A 30 23.70 -3.18 5.30
CA GLY A 30 23.94 -4.18 4.26
C GLY A 30 22.65 -4.88 3.79
N SER A 31 21.49 -4.28 4.03
CA SER A 31 20.18 -4.79 3.61
C SER A 31 19.34 -3.68 2.97
N THR A 32 18.28 -4.05 2.27
CA THR A 32 17.32 -3.08 1.71
C THR A 32 16.14 -2.82 2.65
N ASP A 33 16.15 -3.31 3.89
CA ASP A 33 15.00 -3.16 4.79
C ASP A 33 14.88 -1.71 5.27
N TRP A 34 13.76 -1.06 4.96
CA TRP A 34 13.44 0.30 5.42
C TRP A 34 13.56 0.43 6.95
N PHE A 35 13.24 -0.63 7.68
CA PHE A 35 13.14 -0.62 9.14
C PHE A 35 14.43 -1.04 9.86
N ALA A 36 15.54 -1.21 9.14
CA ALA A 36 16.84 -1.42 9.77
C ALA A 36 17.45 -0.07 10.15
N ASP A 37 17.67 0.16 11.45
CA ASP A 37 18.17 1.43 11.99
C ASP A 37 19.48 1.90 11.33
N LEU A 38 20.39 0.96 11.05
CA LEU A 38 21.71 1.22 10.46
C LEU A 38 21.67 1.50 8.94
N ASN A 39 20.50 1.56 8.31
CA ASN A 39 20.36 1.99 6.91
C ASN A 39 20.12 3.51 6.77
N TRP A 40 20.14 4.24 7.87
CA TRP A 40 19.82 5.66 7.94
C TRP A 40 20.96 6.44 8.57
N ASP A 41 21.25 7.62 8.03
CA ASP A 41 22.15 8.60 8.63
C ASP A 41 21.37 9.89 8.97
N PRO A 42 21.28 10.30 10.25
CA PRO A 42 21.78 9.60 11.44
C PRO A 42 21.01 8.30 11.71
N ASP A 43 21.68 7.34 12.36
CA ASP A 43 21.13 6.01 12.71
C ASP A 43 19.72 6.10 13.32
N GLY A 44 18.86 5.17 12.90
CA GLY A 44 17.50 4.99 13.41
C GLY A 44 16.42 5.16 12.33
N VAL A 45 15.34 4.40 12.43
CA VAL A 45 14.21 4.50 11.47
C VAL A 45 13.54 5.89 11.54
N PRO A 46 13.26 6.54 10.38
CA PRO A 46 12.51 7.77 10.33
C PRO A 46 11.08 7.66 10.86
N GLY A 47 10.65 8.64 11.64
CA GLY A 47 9.29 8.80 12.12
C GLY A 47 8.52 9.94 11.46
N SER A 48 7.31 10.20 11.95
CA SER A 48 6.33 11.12 11.34
C SER A 48 6.76 12.59 11.31
N ALA A 49 7.75 12.98 12.12
CA ALA A 49 8.32 14.33 12.10
C ALA A 49 9.49 14.47 11.10
N ASP A 50 10.05 13.36 10.61
CA ASP A 50 11.33 13.37 9.92
C ASP A 50 11.18 13.63 8.41
N ALA A 51 12.15 14.35 7.86
CA ALA A 51 12.31 14.51 6.42
C ALA A 51 13.26 13.43 5.91
N VAL A 52 12.83 12.66 4.92
CA VAL A 52 13.57 11.50 4.42
C VAL A 52 14.13 11.74 3.02
N LEU A 53 15.41 11.45 2.85
CA LEU A 53 16.11 11.45 1.58
C LEU A 53 16.59 10.03 1.24
N VAL A 54 16.13 9.47 0.14
CA VAL A 54 16.58 8.16 -0.35
C VAL A 54 17.39 8.36 -1.64
N GLN A 55 18.68 8.08 -1.54
CA GLN A 55 19.63 8.11 -2.65
C GLN A 55 20.42 6.80 -2.67
N GLY A 56 20.75 6.31 -3.87
CA GLY A 56 21.47 5.05 -4.03
C GLY A 56 20.56 3.81 -4.12
N ALA A 57 20.63 2.93 -3.13
CA ALA A 57 19.86 1.67 -3.17
C ALA A 57 18.35 1.92 -3.06
N VAL A 58 17.55 0.95 -3.51
CA VAL A 58 16.08 1.00 -3.41
C VAL A 58 15.65 0.33 -2.10
N PRO A 59 15.12 1.06 -1.13
CA PRO A 59 14.62 0.46 0.10
C PRO A 59 13.30 -0.27 -0.13
N VAL A 60 13.08 -1.27 0.72
CA VAL A 60 11.91 -2.16 0.73
C VAL A 60 11.28 -2.09 2.12
N ALA A 61 10.05 -1.60 2.21
CA ALA A 61 9.28 -1.59 3.44
C ALA A 61 8.29 -2.76 3.45
N GLN A 62 8.55 -3.73 4.33
CA GLN A 62 7.82 -5.00 4.38
C GLN A 62 7.23 -5.32 5.76
N SER A 63 7.71 -4.69 6.84
CA SER A 63 7.36 -5.06 8.23
C SER A 63 6.34 -4.13 8.90
N ALA A 64 6.29 -2.85 8.55
CA ALA A 64 5.33 -1.88 9.08
C ALA A 64 4.96 -0.79 8.06
N ASP A 65 3.95 0.01 8.38
CA ASP A 65 3.59 1.18 7.58
C ASP A 65 4.63 2.30 7.76
N ILE A 66 4.79 3.13 6.72
CA ILE A 66 5.68 4.29 6.78
C ILE A 66 4.86 5.54 7.09
N ASP A 67 5.25 6.26 8.13
CA ASP A 67 4.71 7.58 8.46
C ASP A 67 5.88 8.55 8.63
N VAL A 68 6.03 9.46 7.66
CA VAL A 68 7.12 10.44 7.60
C VAL A 68 6.59 11.80 7.20
N ARG A 69 7.32 12.86 7.56
CA ARG A 69 6.89 14.21 7.22
C ARG A 69 6.98 14.44 5.72
N SER A 70 8.15 14.20 5.12
CA SER A 70 8.37 14.35 3.68
C SER A 70 9.29 13.24 3.17
N LEU A 71 9.13 12.86 1.91
CA LEU A 71 9.98 11.86 1.26
C LEU A 71 10.47 12.35 -0.11
N LEU A 72 11.78 12.38 -0.29
CA LEU A 72 12.44 12.51 -1.58
C LEU A 72 13.19 11.21 -1.89
N ALA A 73 12.69 10.42 -2.85
CA ALA A 73 13.29 9.16 -3.25
C ALA A 73 13.66 9.16 -4.72
N ASP A 74 14.94 9.38 -5.02
CA ASP A 74 15.43 9.54 -6.40
C ASP A 74 15.65 8.21 -7.14
N THR A 75 15.75 7.11 -6.40
CA THR A 75 16.13 5.80 -6.94
C THR A 75 15.00 4.79 -6.96
N GLY A 76 14.03 4.90 -6.05
CA GLY A 76 12.96 3.93 -5.89
C GLY A 76 12.40 3.92 -4.48
N LEU A 77 11.19 3.38 -4.34
CA LEU A 77 10.69 2.86 -3.07
C LEU A 77 9.79 1.66 -3.36
N VAL A 78 10.03 0.54 -2.68
CA VAL A 78 9.16 -0.64 -2.75
C VAL A 78 8.38 -0.76 -1.43
N LEU A 79 7.06 -0.78 -1.53
CA LEU A 79 6.16 -1.09 -0.42
C LEU A 79 5.55 -2.48 -0.65
N ASP A 80 5.88 -3.43 0.21
CA ASP A 80 5.25 -4.75 0.20
C ASP A 80 4.19 -4.87 1.29
N SER A 81 2.93 -4.73 0.87
CA SER A 81 1.77 -4.93 1.76
C SER A 81 1.64 -3.89 2.88
N ARG A 82 2.12 -2.67 2.63
CA ARG A 82 2.13 -1.55 3.57
C ARG A 82 1.48 -0.28 3.02
N SER A 83 1.11 0.60 3.93
CA SER A 83 0.62 1.95 3.67
C SER A 83 1.73 2.99 3.85
N LEU A 84 1.56 4.14 3.19
CA LEU A 84 2.48 5.26 3.23
C LEU A 84 1.72 6.53 3.60
N TYR A 85 2.17 7.21 4.65
CA TYR A 85 1.62 8.47 5.15
C TYR A 85 2.68 9.56 5.02
N LEU A 86 2.30 10.67 4.37
CA LEU A 86 3.18 11.81 4.05
C LEU A 86 2.51 13.11 4.49
N ALA A 87 3.09 13.83 5.46
CA ALA A 87 2.51 15.07 5.98
C ALA A 87 2.79 16.31 5.09
N GLU A 88 3.84 16.26 4.27
CA GLU A 88 4.33 17.37 3.45
C GLU A 88 4.55 16.93 1.99
N PRO A 89 4.76 17.88 1.05
CA PRO A 89 5.06 17.54 -0.33
C PRO A 89 6.22 16.55 -0.45
N SER A 90 6.09 15.60 -1.37
CA SER A 90 7.02 14.48 -1.53
C SER A 90 7.19 14.11 -3.00
N SER A 91 8.36 13.56 -3.36
CA SER A 91 8.67 13.11 -4.71
C SER A 91 9.31 11.73 -4.66
N ILE A 92 8.77 10.79 -5.45
CA ILE A 92 9.24 9.41 -5.50
C ILE A 92 9.41 9.02 -6.97
N ARG A 93 10.62 8.60 -7.33
CA ARG A 93 10.91 7.99 -8.62
C ARG A 93 10.79 6.48 -8.50
N ASN A 94 10.31 5.80 -9.54
CA ASN A 94 10.22 4.33 -9.61
C ASN A 94 9.47 3.68 -8.43
N PHE A 95 8.28 4.20 -8.11
CA PHE A 95 7.49 3.72 -6.97
C PHE A 95 6.85 2.34 -7.26
N THR A 96 7.06 1.36 -6.38
CA THR A 96 6.43 0.04 -6.49
C THR A 96 5.64 -0.28 -5.25
N LEU A 97 4.34 -0.51 -5.40
CA LEU A 97 3.44 -0.98 -4.36
C LEU A 97 2.95 -2.38 -4.75
N GLN A 98 3.41 -3.43 -4.06
CA GLN A 98 3.23 -4.84 -4.47
C GLN A 98 2.76 -5.77 -3.35
N GLY A 99 2.03 -6.85 -3.68
CA GLY A 99 1.43 -7.83 -2.75
C GLY A 99 -0.12 -7.80 -2.74
N CYS A 100 -0.77 -8.42 -1.75
CA CYS A 100 -2.15 -8.92 -1.90
C CYS A 100 -3.30 -8.12 -1.24
N CYS A 101 -3.03 -7.12 -0.40
CA CYS A 101 -4.07 -6.42 0.39
C CYS A 101 -4.31 -4.98 -0.09
N THR A 102 -5.48 -4.43 0.25
CA THR A 102 -5.78 -3.00 0.13
C THR A 102 -4.74 -2.18 0.89
N ARG A 103 -4.24 -1.11 0.27
CA ARG A 103 -3.21 -0.24 0.84
C ARG A 103 -3.55 1.21 0.58
N SER A 104 -3.08 2.07 1.47
CA SER A 104 -3.28 3.50 1.31
C SER A 104 -1.97 4.23 1.10
N VAL A 105 -1.93 5.09 0.11
CA VAL A 105 -0.97 6.19 0.03
C VAL A 105 -1.73 7.44 0.42
N VAL A 106 -1.47 7.92 1.64
CA VAL A 106 -2.09 9.13 2.19
C VAL A 106 -1.06 10.24 2.15
N THR A 107 -1.40 11.35 1.52
CA THR A 107 -0.55 12.55 1.53
C THR A 107 -1.36 13.76 1.94
N GLN A 108 -0.80 14.62 2.77
CA GLN A 108 -1.35 15.94 3.10
C GLN A 108 -0.82 17.04 2.18
N GLY A 109 0.22 16.76 1.40
CA GLY A 109 0.82 17.65 0.41
C GLY A 109 0.69 17.16 -1.03
N LEU A 110 1.44 17.79 -1.94
CA LEU A 110 1.58 17.31 -3.31
C LEU A 110 2.52 16.09 -3.33
N LEU A 111 2.03 14.94 -3.79
CA LEU A 111 2.86 13.78 -4.11
C LEU A 111 3.17 13.75 -5.61
N THR A 112 4.45 13.80 -5.96
CA THR A 112 4.92 13.62 -7.33
C THR A 112 5.49 12.22 -7.51
N LEU A 113 4.91 11.43 -8.41
CA LEU A 113 5.45 10.14 -8.82
C LEU A 113 6.07 10.29 -10.21
N ASP A 114 7.35 9.95 -10.35
CA ASP A 114 8.08 9.99 -11.63
C ASP A 114 8.67 8.60 -11.95
N GLY A 115 9.01 8.36 -13.21
CA GLY A 115 9.49 7.08 -13.70
C GLY A 115 8.42 5.99 -13.73
N VAL A 116 8.86 4.73 -13.61
CA VAL A 116 7.96 3.57 -13.72
C VAL A 116 7.27 3.34 -12.38
N THR A 117 5.97 3.60 -12.31
CA THR A 117 5.16 3.31 -11.11
C THR A 117 4.39 2.00 -11.29
N THR A 118 4.58 1.05 -10.36
CA THR A 118 3.82 -0.21 -10.30
C THR A 118 2.89 -0.19 -9.10
N LEU A 119 1.59 -0.42 -9.30
CA LEU A 119 0.59 -0.43 -8.23
C LEU A 119 -0.14 -1.78 -8.18
N SER A 120 -0.29 -2.33 -6.99
CA SER A 120 -1.11 -3.51 -6.73
C SER A 120 -2.61 -3.17 -6.86
N LYS A 121 -3.42 -4.18 -7.16
CA LYS A 121 -4.89 -4.06 -7.11
C LYS A 121 -5.31 -3.58 -5.72
N GLY A 122 -6.30 -2.68 -5.66
CA GLY A 122 -6.84 -2.16 -4.39
C GLY A 122 -5.99 -1.06 -3.74
N THR A 123 -5.07 -0.43 -4.47
CA THR A 123 -4.38 0.78 -3.99
C THR A 123 -5.35 1.96 -3.89
N ILE A 124 -5.37 2.63 -2.74
CA ILE A 124 -6.18 3.83 -2.48
C ILE A 124 -5.23 5.02 -2.27
N PHE A 125 -5.43 6.09 -3.04
CA PHE A 125 -4.76 7.37 -2.80
C PHE A 125 -5.73 8.32 -2.08
N SER A 126 -5.28 8.94 -1.00
CA SER A 126 -6.07 9.89 -0.21
C SER A 126 -5.25 11.14 0.08
N GLY A 127 -5.85 12.32 -0.05
CA GLY A 127 -5.19 13.58 0.32
C GLY A 127 -6.10 14.80 0.17
N PRO A 128 -5.77 15.94 0.83
CA PRO A 128 -6.61 17.14 0.90
C PRO A 128 -6.79 17.86 -0.45
N GLY A 129 -6.18 17.37 -1.53
CA GLY A 129 -6.39 17.88 -2.88
C GLY A 129 -7.48 17.20 -3.69
N GLY A 130 -8.04 16.05 -3.26
CA GLY A 130 -9.14 15.34 -3.94
C GLY A 130 -8.91 14.88 -5.40
N GLY A 131 -7.87 15.38 -6.05
CA GLY A 131 -7.44 15.00 -7.39
C GLY A 131 -5.93 14.84 -7.36
N ALA A 132 -5.46 13.60 -7.44
CA ALA A 132 -4.13 13.39 -7.99
C ALA A 132 -4.10 14.12 -9.34
N ASP A 133 -3.22 15.13 -9.52
CA ASP A 133 -2.93 15.67 -10.85
C ASP A 133 -2.35 14.50 -11.66
N ARG A 134 -3.25 13.81 -12.36
CA ARG A 134 -2.98 12.60 -13.14
C ARG A 134 -2.24 13.00 -14.41
N ARG A 135 -1.03 13.55 -14.27
CA ARG A 135 -0.03 13.54 -15.34
C ARG A 135 0.65 12.18 -15.41
N VAL A 136 -0.14 11.11 -15.24
CA VAL A 136 0.38 9.75 -15.29
C VAL A 136 0.74 9.46 -16.74
N GLY A 137 2.03 9.29 -16.99
CA GLY A 137 2.49 8.56 -18.16
C GLY A 137 1.79 7.21 -18.18
N ASP A 138 0.82 7.07 -19.06
CA ASP A 138 0.27 5.83 -19.57
C ASP A 138 -0.05 4.74 -18.52
N LEU A 139 -1.21 4.83 -17.85
CA LEU A 139 -1.81 3.76 -17.02
C LEU A 139 -2.24 2.50 -17.84
N ARG A 140 -1.55 2.15 -18.93
CA ARG A 140 -1.95 1.05 -19.84
C ARG A 140 -1.86 -0.35 -19.23
N GLY A 141 -1.38 -0.51 -18.00
CA GLY A 141 -1.26 -1.81 -17.34
C GLY A 141 -2.42 -2.21 -16.44
N ALA A 142 -3.27 -1.28 -15.99
CA ALA A 142 -4.42 -1.64 -15.16
C ALA A 142 -5.62 -1.92 -16.05
N ASP A 143 -5.71 -3.13 -16.62
CA ASP A 143 -6.92 -3.61 -17.29
C ASP A 143 -8.09 -3.58 -16.28
N PRO A 144 -9.04 -2.65 -16.40
CA PRO A 144 -10.17 -2.58 -15.49
C PRO A 144 -11.25 -3.63 -15.82
N ARG A 145 -11.07 -4.44 -16.87
CA ARG A 145 -12.10 -5.37 -17.38
C ARG A 145 -12.21 -6.68 -16.60
N GLY A 146 -11.44 -6.86 -15.54
CA GLY A 146 -11.57 -8.00 -14.63
C GLY A 146 -12.78 -7.94 -13.67
N GLY A 147 -13.60 -6.89 -13.72
CA GLY A 147 -14.82 -6.77 -12.92
C GLY A 147 -16.07 -7.15 -13.72
N ASP A 148 -16.41 -8.44 -13.72
CA ASP A 148 -17.77 -9.01 -13.72
C ASP A 148 -18.92 -8.21 -14.40
N ALA A 149 -18.75 -7.74 -15.64
CA ALA A 149 -19.86 -7.27 -16.47
C ALA A 149 -20.68 -8.42 -17.11
N ALA A 150 -20.56 -9.65 -16.58
CA ALA A 150 -21.14 -10.87 -17.16
C ALA A 150 -22.33 -11.46 -16.38
N HIS A 151 -23.00 -10.68 -15.52
CA HIS A 151 -24.14 -11.20 -14.76
C HIS A 151 -25.38 -10.29 -14.72
N ASP A 152 -25.69 -9.55 -15.79
CA ASP A 152 -27.06 -9.00 -15.92
C ASP A 152 -27.54 -8.83 -17.38
N ARG A 153 -27.55 -9.94 -18.12
CA ARG A 153 -28.27 -10.05 -19.41
C ARG A 153 -29.06 -11.35 -19.51
N ARG A 154 -29.92 -11.59 -18.54
CA ARG A 154 -31.14 -12.41 -18.68
C ARG A 154 -32.11 -11.76 -17.70
N LEU A 155 -33.12 -11.00 -18.14
CA LEU A 155 -34.44 -11.55 -18.42
C LEU A 155 -35.28 -10.49 -19.17
N ALA A 156 -35.25 -10.49 -20.50
CA ALA A 156 -36.31 -9.88 -21.29
C ALA A 156 -36.52 -10.75 -22.53
N GLY A 157 -37.54 -11.60 -22.49
CA GLY A 157 -38.05 -12.32 -23.65
C GLY A 157 -38.24 -13.81 -23.43
N GLY A 158 -39.50 -14.23 -23.40
CA GLY A 158 -39.88 -15.61 -23.72
C GLY A 158 -40.87 -16.24 -22.77
N VAL A 159 -42.16 -15.89 -22.91
CA VAL A 159 -43.28 -16.66 -22.39
C VAL A 159 -43.33 -17.99 -23.15
N GLY A 160 -42.57 -18.99 -22.67
CA GLY A 160 -42.63 -20.36 -23.15
C GLY A 160 -43.49 -21.20 -22.20
N ARG A 161 -44.70 -21.56 -22.64
CA ARG A 161 -45.62 -22.44 -21.91
C ARG A 161 -44.96 -23.79 -21.63
N CYS A 162 -44.84 -24.18 -20.36
CA CYS A 162 -44.54 -25.55 -19.96
C CYS A 162 -45.82 -26.38 -19.97
N ALA A 163 -45.88 -27.39 -20.85
CA ALA A 163 -46.80 -28.51 -20.71
C ALA A 163 -46.29 -29.47 -19.63
N PRO A 164 -47.16 -30.13 -18.85
CA PRO A 164 -46.74 -31.10 -17.86
C PRO A 164 -46.46 -32.45 -18.53
N VAL A 165 -45.21 -32.92 -18.50
CA VAL A 165 -44.85 -34.29 -18.88
C VAL A 165 -44.25 -34.99 -17.66
N GLY A 166 -45.01 -35.98 -17.18
CA GLY A 166 -44.51 -37.31 -16.83
C GLY A 166 -43.49 -37.44 -15.70
N ARG A 167 -43.96 -37.96 -14.57
CA ARG A 167 -43.13 -38.62 -13.54
C ARG A 167 -42.20 -39.66 -14.19
N GLY A 168 -40.90 -39.55 -13.92
CA GLY A 168 -39.92 -40.59 -14.18
C GLY A 168 -38.79 -40.51 -13.16
N ARG A 169 -38.80 -41.42 -12.18
CA ARG A 169 -37.68 -41.64 -11.26
C ARG A 169 -36.51 -42.22 -12.05
N GLY A 170 -35.32 -41.66 -11.91
CA GLY A 170 -34.09 -42.25 -12.44
C GLY A 170 -32.88 -41.47 -11.95
N GLY A 171 -32.06 -42.09 -11.10
CA GLY A 171 -30.84 -41.50 -10.56
C GLY A 171 -29.75 -41.30 -11.61
N CYS A 172 -28.81 -40.40 -11.31
CA CYS A 172 -27.52 -40.36 -11.99
C CYS A 172 -26.40 -40.20 -10.96
N ASP A 173 -25.50 -41.17 -11.04
CA ASP A 173 -24.31 -41.40 -10.27
C ASP A 173 -23.21 -40.36 -10.47
N ARG A 174 -22.34 -40.36 -9.46
CA ARG A 174 -20.99 -39.78 -9.41
C ARG A 174 -20.17 -40.03 -10.67
N VAL A 175 -19.45 -39.00 -11.13
CA VAL A 175 -18.17 -39.18 -11.84
C VAL A 175 -17.13 -38.20 -11.28
N ALA A 176 -16.18 -38.74 -10.53
CA ALA A 176 -14.98 -38.05 -10.08
C ALA A 176 -13.95 -38.03 -11.22
N GLY A 177 -13.60 -36.83 -11.70
CA GLY A 177 -12.54 -36.63 -12.70
C GLY A 177 -11.16 -36.63 -12.05
N ARG A 178 -10.41 -37.72 -12.25
CA ARG A 178 -9.00 -37.87 -11.87
C ARG A 178 -8.11 -37.18 -12.92
N CYS A 179 -7.45 -36.09 -12.55
CA CYS A 179 -6.49 -35.39 -13.43
C CYS A 179 -5.11 -36.06 -13.33
N GLY A 180 -4.69 -36.76 -14.39
CA GLY A 180 -3.40 -37.45 -14.47
C GLY A 180 -2.26 -36.50 -14.87
N ARG A 181 -1.18 -36.46 -14.07
CA ARG A 181 0.10 -35.82 -14.40
C ARG A 181 0.95 -36.75 -15.29
N ARG A 182 1.30 -36.27 -16.48
CA ARG A 182 2.31 -36.86 -17.38
C ARG A 182 3.71 -36.39 -16.92
N ARG A 183 4.61 -37.31 -16.60
CA ARG A 183 6.06 -37.04 -16.46
C ARG A 183 6.75 -37.43 -17.76
N THR A 184 7.41 -36.49 -18.41
CA THR A 184 8.37 -36.76 -19.48
C THR A 184 9.77 -36.82 -18.86
N SER A 185 10.39 -38.00 -18.98
CA SER A 185 11.81 -38.24 -18.71
C SER A 185 12.57 -38.02 -20.01
N THR A 186 13.62 -37.21 -19.98
CA THR A 186 14.62 -37.12 -21.06
C THR A 186 15.96 -37.58 -20.51
N ARG A 187 16.61 -38.40 -21.33
CA ARG A 187 17.93 -39.01 -21.13
C ARG A 187 19.05 -37.98 -21.23
#